data_AF-A0A4E0RY62-F1
#
_entry.id   AF-A0A4E0RY62-F1
#
_cell.length_a   1.000
_cell.length_b   1.000
_cell.length_c   1.000
_cell.angle_alpha   90.00
_cell.angle_beta   90.00
_cell.angle_gamma   90.00
#
_symmetry.space_group_name_H-M   'P 1'
#
loop_
_entity.id
_entity.type
_entity.pdbx_description
1 polymer ?
#
loop_
_entity_poly.entity_id
_entity_poly.type
_entity_poly.pdbx_seq_one_letter_code
_entity_poly.pdbx_strand_id
1 'polypeptide(L)'
;MMFISTVPSVLLTSIVSKPRLRSTGEMLASLTKTLANKRFVLASSSPRRKEIMETIGIRCDVVSPAVDENISFSEHSSVPDYVETLASLKADAAVDILGHQHVCL
;
A
#
# COMPACT_ATOMS: atom_id res chain seq x y z
N MET A 1 33.61 32.49 59.14
CA MET A 1 33.03 31.18 59.51
C MET A 1 32.10 30.73 58.41
N MET A 2 32.17 29.43 58.10
CA MET A 2 31.57 28.70 56.98
C MET A 2 30.02 28.78 56.96
N PHE A 3 29.39 28.57 55.80
CA PHE A 3 28.60 27.35 55.49
C PHE A 3 27.90 27.47 54.11
N ILE A 4 28.49 26.76 53.12
CA ILE A 4 27.87 25.91 52.08
C ILE A 4 26.34 25.88 51.95
N SER A 5 25.85 25.93 50.70
CA SER A 5 24.80 25.03 50.15
C SER A 5 24.38 25.51 48.75
N THR A 6 24.95 24.94 47.69
CA THR A 6 24.27 23.95 46.83
C THR A 6 23.20 24.56 45.91
N VAL A 7 23.64 24.99 44.72
CA VAL A 7 22.76 25.16 43.55
C VAL A 7 22.34 23.78 43.04
N PRO A 8 21.04 23.45 42.93
CA PRO A 8 20.64 22.20 42.32
C PRO A 8 20.69 22.33 40.79
N SER A 9 21.57 21.55 40.17
CA SER A 9 21.54 21.21 38.75
C SER A 9 20.17 20.68 38.36
N VAL A 10 19.37 21.50 37.70
CA VAL A 10 18.16 21.04 37.02
C VAL A 10 18.58 20.46 35.68
N LEU A 11 18.86 19.15 35.71
CA LEU A 11 19.11 18.33 34.54
C LEU A 11 17.79 18.24 33.74
N LEU A 12 17.59 19.14 32.77
CA LEU A 12 16.50 19.02 31.81
C LEU A 12 16.88 17.92 30.80
N THR A 13 16.74 16.66 31.22
CA THR A 13 16.81 15.53 30.31
C THR A 13 15.56 15.57 29.45
N SER A 14 15.67 16.17 28.27
CA SER A 14 14.69 16.04 27.21
C SER A 14 14.48 14.56 26.93
N ILE A 15 13.39 14.01 27.44
CA ILE A 15 12.91 12.67 27.11
C ILE A 15 12.47 12.75 25.65
N VAL A 16 13.41 12.50 24.74
CA VAL A 16 13.09 12.11 23.37
C VAL A 16 12.42 10.76 23.48
N SER A 17 11.09 10.78 23.59
CA SER A 17 10.24 9.61 23.44
C SER A 17 10.48 9.04 22.04
N LYS A 18 11.44 8.10 21.94
CA LYS A 18 11.60 7.26 20.76
C LYS A 18 10.23 6.63 20.48
N PRO A 19 9.70 6.71 19.25
CA PRO A 19 8.45 6.06 18.92
C PRO A 19 8.61 4.58 19.23
N ARG A 20 7.79 4.11 20.16
CA ARG A 20 7.69 2.71 20.56
C ARG A 20 7.43 1.91 19.30
N LEU A 21 8.39 1.07 18.91
CA LEU A 21 8.26 0.17 17.77
C LEU A 21 7.06 -0.73 18.07
N ARG A 22 5.93 -0.45 17.39
CA ARG A 22 4.72 -1.27 17.49
C ARG A 22 5.10 -2.68 17.06
N SER A 23 4.65 -3.67 17.82
CA SER A 23 4.94 -5.06 17.46
C SER A 23 4.37 -5.35 16.06
N THR A 24 5.07 -6.15 15.25
CA THR A 24 4.64 -6.47 13.88
C THR A 24 3.20 -7.02 13.85
N GLY A 25 2.77 -7.71 14.92
CA GLY A 25 1.40 -8.19 15.08
C GLY A 25 0.35 -7.08 15.18
N GLU A 26 0.63 -6.00 15.90
CA GLU A 26 -0.28 -4.84 15.99
C GLU A 26 -0.38 -4.09 14.66
N MET A 27 0.71 -4.01 13.90
CA MET A 27 0.74 -3.38 12.58
C MET A 27 -0.09 -4.17 11.56
N LEU A 28 0.07 -5.49 11.55
CA LEU A 28 -0.72 -6.38 10.68
C LEU A 28 -2.22 -6.34 11.04
N ALA A 29 -2.57 -6.34 12.33
CA ALA A 29 -3.96 -6.26 12.77
C ALA A 29 -4.63 -4.93 12.37
N SER A 30 -3.88 -3.81 12.41
CA SER A 30 -4.40 -2.51 11.95
C SER A 30 -4.62 -2.49 10.44
N LEU A 31 -3.73 -3.13 9.67
CA LEU A 31 -3.86 -3.23 8.22
C LEU A 31 -5.03 -4.11 7.83
N THR A 32 -5.17 -5.30 8.41
CA THR A 32 -6.29 -6.20 8.12
C THR A 32 -7.62 -5.55 8.47
N LYS A 33 -7.71 -4.82 9.60
CA LYS A 33 -8.91 -4.04 9.95
C LYS A 33 -9.27 -2.96 8.92
N THR A 34 -8.26 -2.27 8.37
CA THR A 34 -8.47 -1.21 7.37
C THR A 34 -8.85 -1.78 6.01
N LEU A 35 -8.28 -2.94 5.67
CA LEU A 35 -8.49 -3.64 4.41
C LEU A 35 -9.80 -4.45 4.40
N ALA A 36 -10.31 -4.88 5.57
CA ALA A 36 -11.53 -5.69 5.69
C ALA A 36 -12.79 -5.03 5.09
N ASN A 37 -12.87 -3.69 5.12
CA ASN A 37 -14.03 -2.95 4.61
C ASN A 37 -13.84 -2.47 3.15
N LYS A 38 -12.82 -2.96 2.44
CA LYS A 38 -12.55 -2.57 1.06
C LYS A 38 -12.77 -3.75 0.12
N ARG A 39 -13.30 -3.44 -1.06
CA ARG A 39 -13.37 -4.38 -2.18
C ARG A 39 -12.05 -4.35 -2.92
N PHE A 40 -11.39 -5.50 -3.04
CA PHE A 40 -10.18 -5.62 -3.85
C PHE A 40 -10.54 -6.14 -5.22
N VAL A 41 -9.98 -5.51 -6.25
CA VAL A 41 -10.12 -5.96 -7.63
C VAL A 41 -8.73 -6.21 -8.19
N LEU A 42 -8.54 -7.37 -8.79
CA LEU A 42 -7.34 -7.77 -9.49
C LEU A 42 -7.55 -7.58 -10.99
N ALA A 43 -6.97 -6.51 -11.56
CA ALA A 43 -6.96 -6.17 -12.98
C ALA A 43 -6.03 -7.08 -13.81
N SER A 44 -6.11 -8.39 -13.61
CA SER A 44 -5.20 -9.36 -14.21
C SER A 44 -5.83 -10.73 -14.39
N SER A 45 -5.74 -11.27 -15.59
CA SER A 45 -6.15 -12.63 -15.94
C SER A 45 -5.25 -13.75 -15.41
N SER A 46 -4.10 -13.44 -14.79
CA SER A 46 -3.13 -14.45 -14.32
C SER A 46 -3.64 -15.24 -13.09
N PRO A 47 -3.85 -16.57 -13.19
CA PRO A 47 -4.30 -17.39 -12.06
C PRO A 47 -3.31 -17.36 -10.88
N ARG A 48 -2.01 -17.32 -11.18
CA ARG A 48 -0.94 -17.27 -10.18
C ARG A 48 -1.03 -16.03 -9.27
N ARG A 49 -1.43 -14.87 -9.81
CA ARG A 49 -1.56 -13.63 -9.00
C ARG A 49 -2.76 -13.69 -8.06
N LYS A 50 -3.83 -14.34 -8.50
CA LYS A 50 -5.00 -14.61 -7.65
C LYS A 50 -4.63 -15.52 -6.48
N GLU A 51 -3.90 -16.61 -6.74
CA GLU A 51 -3.48 -17.57 -5.71
C GLU A 51 -2.56 -16.93 -4.65
N ILE A 52 -1.63 -16.06 -5.06
CA ILE A 52 -0.77 -15.31 -4.13
C ILE A 52 -1.61 -14.43 -3.21
N MET A 53 -2.62 -13.76 -3.77
CA MET A 53 -3.52 -12.87 -3.03
C MET A 53 -4.42 -13.63 -2.05
N GLU A 54 -4.89 -14.82 -2.44
CA GLU A 54 -5.64 -15.73 -1.57
C GLU A 54 -4.76 -16.27 -0.44
N THR A 55 -3.49 -16.57 -0.72
CA THR A 55 -2.51 -17.06 0.28
C THR A 55 -2.28 -16.04 1.41
N ILE A 56 -2.32 -14.74 1.09
CA ILE A 56 -2.24 -13.67 2.09
C ILE A 56 -3.58 -13.33 2.75
N GLY A 57 -4.64 -14.08 2.43
CA GLY A 57 -5.98 -13.93 3.02
C GLY A 57 -6.80 -12.76 2.44
N ILE A 58 -6.40 -12.21 1.29
CA ILE A 58 -7.13 -11.12 0.63
C ILE A 58 -8.02 -11.72 -0.47
N ARG A 59 -9.33 -11.49 -0.36
CA ARG A 59 -10.29 -11.87 -1.41
C ARG A 59 -10.35 -10.77 -2.46
N CYS A 60 -10.03 -11.12 -3.71
CA CYS A 60 -10.09 -10.19 -4.84
C CYS A 60 -11.04 -10.70 -5.92
N ASP A 61 -11.83 -9.79 -6.48
CA ASP A 61 -12.56 -10.02 -7.72
C ASP A 61 -11.60 -9.90 -8.89
N VAL A 62 -11.66 -10.81 -9.85
CA VAL A 62 -10.78 -10.78 -11.03
C VAL A 62 -11.49 -10.07 -12.17
N VAL A 63 -10.86 -9.02 -12.69
CA VAL A 63 -11.30 -8.31 -13.91
C VAL A 63 -10.13 -8.36 -14.89
N SER A 64 -10.38 -8.79 -16.12
CA SER A 64 -9.37 -8.83 -17.17
C SER A 64 -9.70 -7.79 -18.24
N PRO A 65 -9.19 -6.56 -18.12
CA PRO A 65 -9.34 -5.58 -19.19
C PRO A 65 -8.52 -6.01 -20.41
N ALA A 66 -9.11 -5.86 -21.60
CA ALA A 66 -8.40 -6.03 -22.87
C ALA A 66 -7.61 -4.74 -23.16
N VAL A 67 -6.45 -4.60 -22.53
CA VAL A 67 -5.52 -3.49 -22.80
C VAL A 67 -4.52 -3.93 -23.85
N ASP A 68 -4.24 -3.05 -24.81
CA ASP A 68 -3.14 -3.26 -25.75
C ASP A 68 -1.80 -3.14 -25.04
N GLU A 69 -1.06 -4.24 -24.96
CA GLU A 69 0.25 -4.30 -24.29
C GLU A 69 1.39 -3.84 -25.21
N ASN A 70 1.11 -3.50 -26.47
CA ASN A 70 2.11 -3.13 -27.48
C ASN A 70 2.49 -1.65 -27.45
N ILE A 71 2.70 -1.09 -26.26
CA ILE A 71 3.15 0.28 -26.08
C ILE A 71 4.62 0.35 -26.51
N SER A 72 5.00 1.38 -27.26
CA SER A 72 6.37 1.50 -27.75
C SER A 72 7.34 1.73 -26.60
N PHE A 73 8.20 0.76 -26.33
CA PHE A 73 9.25 0.87 -25.32
C PHE A 73 10.17 2.08 -25.53
N SER A 74 10.30 2.57 -26.77
CA SER A 74 11.08 3.76 -27.14
C SER A 74 10.61 5.06 -26.48
N GLU A 75 9.35 5.14 -26.03
CA GLU A 75 8.81 6.31 -25.35
C GLU A 75 9.14 6.32 -23.84
N HIS A 76 9.67 5.21 -23.31
CA HIS A 76 9.96 5.07 -21.88
C HIS A 76 11.46 5.21 -21.61
N SER A 77 11.78 5.92 -20.53
CA SER A 77 13.16 6.17 -20.12
C SER A 77 13.81 4.93 -19.49
N SER A 78 13.02 4.00 -18.95
CA SER A 78 13.51 2.80 -18.29
C SER A 78 12.49 1.64 -18.28
N VAL A 79 12.97 0.40 -18.03
CA VAL A 79 12.12 -0.79 -17.88
C VAL A 79 11.13 -0.68 -16.72
N PRO A 80 11.51 -0.19 -15.53
CA PRO A 80 10.56 0.07 -14.44
C PRO A 80 9.41 0.98 -14.88
N ASP A 81 9.71 2.10 -15.54
CA ASP A 81 8.71 3.09 -15.96
C ASP A 81 7.73 2.50 -16.97
N TYR A 82 8.23 1.68 -17.90
CA TYR A 82 7.41 0.94 -18.87
C TYR A 82 6.41 0.00 -18.17
N VAL A 83 6.90 -0.79 -17.20
CA VAL A 83 6.07 -1.75 -16.47
C VAL A 83 5.05 -1.05 -15.59
N GLU A 84 5.42 0.06 -14.95
CA GLU A 84 4.52 0.87 -14.13
C GLU A 84 3.42 1.52 -14.98
N THR A 85 3.76 2.04 -16.16
CA THR A 85 2.78 2.61 -17.09
C THR A 85 1.79 1.55 -17.56
N LEU A 86 2.28 0.37 -17.96
CA LEU A 86 1.42 -0.76 -18.33
C LEU A 86 0.51 -1.22 -17.19
N ALA A 87 1.04 -1.27 -15.96
CA ALA A 87 0.25 -1.65 -14.79
C ALA A 87 -0.84 -0.62 -14.49
N SER A 88 -0.53 0.66 -14.61
CA SER A 88 -1.48 1.77 -14.42
C SER A 88 -2.59 1.72 -15.48
N LEU A 89 -2.25 1.55 -16.74
CA LEU A 89 -3.22 1.42 -17.83
C LEU A 89 -4.18 0.23 -17.63
N LYS A 90 -3.68 -0.90 -17.13
CA LYS A 90 -4.52 -2.05 -16.77
C LYS A 90 -5.46 -1.72 -15.61
N ALA A 91 -4.99 -0.98 -14.61
CA ALA A 91 -5.83 -0.56 -13.50
C ALA A 91 -6.93 0.41 -13.97
N ASP A 92 -6.59 1.41 -14.79
CA ASP A 92 -7.54 2.39 -15.33
C ASP A 92 -8.62 1.72 -16.17
N ALA A 93 -8.23 0.82 -17.08
CA ALA A 93 -9.19 0.06 -17.89
C ALA A 93 -10.11 -0.83 -17.03
N ALA A 94 -9.61 -1.38 -15.91
CA ALA A 94 -10.46 -2.12 -14.98
C ALA A 94 -11.45 -1.20 -14.24
N VAL A 95 -11.03 0.02 -13.89
CA VAL A 95 -11.92 1.04 -13.30
C VAL A 95 -13.02 1.42 -14.29
N ASP A 96 -12.71 1.62 -15.56
CA ASP A 96 -13.71 1.93 -16.58
C ASP A 96 -14.77 0.83 -16.69
N ILE A 97 -14.35 -0.44 -16.74
CA ILE A 97 -15.26 -1.60 -16.77
C ILE A 97 -16.17 -1.63 -15.53
N LEU A 98 -15.61 -1.37 -14.34
CA LEU A 98 -16.36 -1.34 -13.09
C LEU A 98 -17.29 -0.12 -12.99
N GLY A 99 -16.87 1.03 -13.52
CA GLY A 99 -17.65 2.25 -13.59
C GLY A 99 -18.87 2.09 -14.49
N HIS A 100 -18.71 1.46 -15.65
CA HIS A 100 -19.81 1.11 -16.54
C HIS A 100 -20.79 0.10 -15.92
N GLN A 101 -20.34 -0.80 -15.04
CA GLN A 101 -21.24 -1.72 -14.32
C GLN A 101 -22.18 -1.02 -13.32
N HIS A 102 -21.83 0.18 -12.85
CA HIS A 102 -22.66 0.94 -11.89
C HIS A 102 -23.72 1.84 -12.54
N VAL A 103 -23.67 2.07 -13.86
CA VAL A 103 -24.60 2.96 -14.57
C VAL A 103 -25.80 2.21 -15.17
N CYS A 104 -25.75 0.87 -15.21
CA CYS A 104 -26.80 0.02 -15.76
C CYS A 104 -27.56 -0.81 -14.71
N LEU A 105 -27.61 -0.37 -13.45
CA LEU A 105 -28.48 -0.95 -12.41
C LEU A 105 -29.61 0.01 -12.04
#